data_AF-A0A078HGZ6-F1
#
_entry.id   AF-A0A078HGZ6-F1
#
_cell.length_a   1.000
_cell.length_b   1.000
_cell.length_c   1.000
_cell.angle_alpha   90.00
_cell.angle_beta   90.00
_cell.angle_gamma   90.00
#
_symmetry.space_group_name_H-M   'P 1'
#
loop_
_entity.id
_entity.type
_entity.pdbx_description
1 polymer ?
#
loop_
_entity_poly.entity_id
_entity_poly.type
_entity_poly.pdbx_seq_one_letter_code
_entity_poly.pdbx_strand_id
1 'polypeptide(L)'
;MEPSDFSLGVKGALYPDRIGKNTKLRDQIEMNISFVLPPVLELVLTSLVENVKHKVNGSLLADYSRFKNERKLHKLSTKPELY
;
A
#
# COMPACT_ATOMS: atom_id res chain seq x y z
N MET A 1 -23.61 -6.14 -21.69
CA MET A 1 -23.11 -5.53 -20.44
C MET A 1 -22.78 -4.10 -20.78
N GLU A 2 -23.53 -3.14 -20.23
CA GLU A 2 -23.13 -1.73 -20.28
C GLU A 2 -21.89 -1.52 -19.41
N PRO A 3 -20.96 -0.64 -19.81
CA PRO A 3 -19.72 -0.47 -19.10
C PRO A 3 -19.97 0.28 -17.78
N SER A 4 -19.22 -0.13 -16.76
CA SER A 4 -19.02 0.57 -15.50
C SER A 4 -18.90 2.09 -15.70
N ASP A 5 -19.72 2.87 -15.00
CA ASP A 5 -19.63 4.32 -15.02
C ASP A 5 -18.20 4.75 -14.66
N PHE A 6 -17.54 5.43 -15.60
CA PHE A 6 -16.20 5.99 -15.44
C PHE A 6 -16.28 7.50 -15.58
N SER A 7 -15.71 8.22 -14.62
CA SER A 7 -15.59 9.67 -14.72
C SER A 7 -14.16 10.14 -14.49
N LEU A 8 -13.76 11.11 -15.31
CA LEU A 8 -12.46 11.75 -15.29
C LEU A 8 -12.65 13.26 -15.14
N GLY A 9 -12.31 13.78 -13.96
CA GLY A 9 -12.25 15.21 -13.70
C GLY A 9 -10.81 15.71 -13.87
N VAL A 10 -10.62 16.78 -14.65
CA VAL A 10 -9.32 17.46 -14.77
C VAL A 10 -9.50 18.91 -14.37
N LYS A 11 -8.70 19.37 -13.41
CA LYS A 11 -8.57 20.77 -13.02
C LYS A 11 -7.14 21.19 -13.25
N GLY A 12 -6.93 22.40 -13.75
CA GLY A 12 -5.59 22.93 -13.87
C GLY A 12 -5.57 24.44 -13.81
N ALA A 13 -4.43 24.98 -13.39
CA ALA A 13 -4.16 26.40 -13.40
C ALA A 13 -2.87 26.65 -14.18
N LEU A 14 -2.88 27.70 -14.99
CA LEU A 14 -1.72 28.17 -15.74
C LEU A 14 -1.33 29.54 -15.20
N TYR A 15 -0.13 29.65 -14.68
CA TYR A 15 0.41 30.90 -14.17
C TYR A 15 1.56 31.37 -15.08
N PRO A 16 1.58 32.65 -15.47
CA PRO A 16 2.76 33.22 -16.12
C PRO A 16 3.91 33.28 -15.12
N ASP A 17 4.99 32.57 -15.42
CA ASP A 17 6.23 32.55 -14.64
C ASP A 17 7.27 33.41 -15.37
N ARG A 18 7.55 34.59 -14.82
CA ARG A 18 8.44 35.58 -15.43
C ARG A 18 9.72 35.64 -14.62
N ILE A 19 10.79 35.04 -15.14
CA ILE A 19 12.15 35.17 -14.58
C ILE A 19 13.01 35.88 -15.63
N GLY A 20 13.22 37.19 -15.44
CA GLY A 20 14.01 38.04 -16.34
C GLY A 20 13.34 38.26 -17.72
N LYS A 21 14.11 38.11 -18.80
CA LYS A 21 13.62 38.22 -20.19
C LYS A 21 12.87 36.97 -20.68
N ASN A 22 12.82 35.91 -19.88
CA ASN A 22 12.21 34.64 -20.27
C ASN A 22 10.80 34.53 -19.66
N THR A 23 9.81 34.28 -20.51
CA THR A 23 8.44 33.97 -20.10
C THR A 23 8.25 32.46 -20.15
N LYS A 24 7.98 31.82 -19.00
CA LYS A 24 7.57 30.42 -18.91
C LYS A 24 6.12 30.37 -18.42
N LEU A 25 5.39 29.33 -18.78
CA LEU A 25 4.11 29.02 -18.14
C LEU A 25 4.37 27.96 -17.08
N ARG A 26 3.94 28.21 -15.85
CA ARG A 26 3.94 27.23 -14.77
C ARG A 26 2.54 26.62 -14.71
N ASP A 27 2.47 25.33 -14.97
CA ASP A 27 1.24 24.56 -14.91
C ASP A 27 1.12 23.83 -13.57
N GLN A 28 -0.12 23.68 -13.13
CA GLN A 28 -0.49 22.74 -12.09
C GLN A 28 -1.73 22.02 -12.58
N ILE A 29 -1.66 20.68 -12.67
CA ILE A 29 -2.76 19.84 -13.12
C ILE A 29 -3.11 18.88 -11.98
N GLU A 30 -4.39 18.84 -11.64
CA GLU A 30 -5.00 17.89 -10.73
C GLU A 30 -5.98 17.03 -11.53
N MET A 31 -5.80 15.71 -11.48
CA MET A 31 -6.64 14.74 -12.16
C MET A 31 -7.33 13.86 -11.11
N ASN A 32 -8.65 13.78 -11.16
CA ASN A 32 -9.45 12.88 -10.34
C ASN A 32 -10.09 11.82 -11.24
N ILE A 33 -9.83 10.55 -10.91
CA ILE A 33 -10.33 9.38 -11.64
C ILE A 33 -11.23 8.60 -10.69
N SER A 34 -12.48 8.38 -11.09
CA SER A 34 -13.41 7.56 -10.32
C SER A 34 -14.15 6.57 -11.22
N PHE A 35 -14.43 5.40 -10.66
CA PHE A 35 -15.13 4.32 -11.35
C PHE A 35 -16.03 3.56 -10.37
N VAL A 36 -17.17 3.12 -10.87
CA VAL A 36 -18.06 2.21 -10.14
C VAL A 36 -17.68 0.77 -10.51
N LEU A 37 -17.24 -0.03 -9.55
CA LEU A 37 -16.88 -1.42 -9.82
C LEU A 37 -18.12 -2.29 -9.99
N PRO A 38 -18.18 -3.16 -11.02
CA PRO A 38 -19.15 -4.25 -11.08
C PRO A 38 -19.02 -5.14 -9.83
N PRO A 39 -20.12 -5.64 -9.25
CA PRO A 39 -20.10 -6.43 -8.01
C PRO A 39 -19.15 -7.64 -8.05
N VAL A 40 -18.97 -8.25 -9.23
CA VAL A 40 -18.05 -9.39 -9.41
C VAL A 40 -16.59 -8.97 -9.18
N LEU A 41 -16.19 -7.79 -9.66
CA LEU A 41 -14.83 -7.29 -9.45
C LEU A 41 -14.61 -6.86 -8.00
N GLU A 42 -15.62 -6.28 -7.36
CA GLU A 42 -15.56 -5.95 -5.94
C GLU A 42 -15.30 -7.18 -5.06
N LEU A 43 -16.00 -8.29 -5.32
CA LEU A 43 -15.80 -9.56 -4.60
C LEU A 43 -14.40 -10.14 -4.80
N VAL A 44 -13.87 -10.09 -6.03
CA VAL A 44 -12.52 -10.59 -6.35
C VAL A 44 -11.47 -9.74 -5.64
N LEU A 45 -11.59 -8.42 -5.68
CA LEU A 45 -10.63 -7.53 -5.02
C LEU A 45 -10.70 -7.66 -3.49
N THR A 46 -11.89 -7.78 -2.93
CA THR A 46 -12.08 -7.94 -1.47
C THR A 46 -11.47 -9.25 -0.99
N SER A 47 -11.76 -10.36 -1.66
CA SER A 47 -11.20 -11.67 -1.30
C SER A 47 -9.67 -11.69 -1.45
N LEU A 48 -9.11 -11.02 -2.45
CA LEU A 48 -7.67 -10.87 -2.60
C LEU A 48 -7.05 -10.10 -1.42
N VAL A 49 -7.64 -8.97 -1.03
CA VAL A 49 -7.16 -8.15 0.10
C VAL A 49 -7.23 -8.93 1.41
N GLU A 50 -8.32 -9.66 1.65
CA GLU A 50 -8.48 -10.49 2.84
C GLU A 50 -7.45 -11.62 2.90
N ASN A 51 -7.22 -12.31 1.79
CA ASN A 51 -6.21 -13.37 1.69
C ASN A 51 -4.80 -12.85 1.99
N VAL A 52 -4.44 -11.68 1.45
CA VAL A 52 -3.15 -11.04 1.72
C VAL A 52 -3.02 -10.67 3.20
N LYS A 53 -4.04 -10.05 3.78
CA LYS A 53 -4.06 -9.71 5.22
C LYS A 53 -3.88 -10.95 6.10
N HIS A 54 -4.62 -12.01 5.82
CA HIS A 54 -4.57 -13.25 6.58
C HIS A 54 -3.18 -13.89 6.50
N LYS A 55 -2.61 -14.00 5.31
CA LYS A 55 -1.28 -14.59 5.09
C LYS A 55 -0.19 -13.79 5.80
N VAL A 56 -0.21 -12.47 5.70
CA VAL A 56 0.78 -11.59 6.35
C VAL A 56 0.70 -11.74 7.86
N ASN A 57 -0.51 -11.69 8.44
CA ASN A 57 -0.68 -11.84 9.89
C ASN A 57 -0.23 -13.22 10.39
N GLY A 58 -0.58 -14.29 9.68
CA GLY A 58 -0.14 -15.65 10.00
C GLY A 58 1.38 -15.80 9.94
N SER A 59 2.02 -15.24 8.91
CA SER A 59 3.48 -15.26 8.76
C SER A 59 4.18 -14.50 9.89
N LEU A 60 3.72 -13.30 10.22
CA LEU A 60 4.27 -12.49 11.30
C LEU A 60 4.19 -13.21 12.66
N LEU A 61 3.07 -13.88 12.94
CA LEU A 61 2.89 -14.65 14.17
C LEU A 61 3.83 -15.87 14.21
N ALA A 62 3.97 -16.58 13.10
CA ALA A 62 4.90 -17.70 12.98
C ALA A 62 6.36 -17.25 13.18
N ASP A 63 6.77 -16.17 12.52
CA ASP A 63 8.11 -15.60 12.63
C ASP A 63 8.40 -15.12 14.06
N TYR A 64 7.44 -14.48 14.72
CA TYR A 64 7.57 -14.06 16.11
C TYR A 64 7.71 -15.26 17.06
N SER A 65 6.90 -16.30 16.87
CA SER A 65 6.97 -17.54 17.66
C SER A 65 8.35 -18.20 17.52
N ARG A 66 8.84 -18.30 16.28
CA ARG A 66 10.17 -18.81 15.96
C ARG A 66 11.26 -18.02 16.67
N PHE A 67 11.25 -16.69 16.54
CA PHE A 67 12.21 -15.80 17.20
C PHE A 67 12.22 -15.97 18.73
N LYS A 68 11.04 -16.07 19.35
CA LYS A 68 10.93 -16.29 20.79
C LYS A 68 11.55 -17.62 21.21
N ASN A 69 11.33 -18.68 20.44
CA ASN A 69 11.85 -20.01 20.72
C ASN A 69 13.37 -20.08 20.55
N GLU A 70 13.90 -19.46 19.49
CA GLU A 70 15.34 -19.34 19.25
C GLU A 70 16.03 -18.57 20.40
N ARG A 71 15.43 -17.47 20.88
CA ARG A 71 15.95 -16.73 22.04
C ARG A 71 15.93 -17.53 23.34
N LYS A 72 14.91 -18.37 23.55
CA LYS A 72 14.87 -19.27 24.73
C LYS A 72 15.96 -20.32 24.65
N LEU A 73 16.17 -20.90 23.47
CA LEU A 73 17.21 -21.91 23.24
C LEU A 73 18.61 -21.33 23.43
N HIS A 74 18.85 -20.12 22.92
CA HIS A 74 20.11 -19.40 23.14
C HIS A 74 20.37 -19.12 24.63
N LYS A 75 19.34 -18.68 25.38
CA LYS A 75 19.45 -18.45 26.83
C LYS A 75 19.73 -19.72 27.64
N LEU A 76 19.24 -20.88 27.18
CA LEU A 76 19.51 -22.17 27.83
C LEU A 76 20.94 -22.65 27.56
N SER A 77 21.46 -22.40 26.35
CA SER A 77 22.83 -22.76 25.96
C SER A 77 23.91 -21.88 26.61
N THR A 78 23.57 -20.67 27.07
CA THR A 78 24.51 -19.76 27.75
C THR A 78 24.42 -19.81 29.28
N LYS A 79 23.66 -20.76 29.84
CA LYS A 79 23.55 -20.91 31.30
C LYS A 79 24.80 -21.69 31.77
N PRO A 80 25.67 -21.13 32.62
CA PRO A 80 26.82 -21.87 33.12
C PRO A 80 26.31 -23.03 33.98
N GLU A 81 26.80 -24.24 33.71
CA GLU A 81 26.67 -25.38 34.60
C GLU A 81 27.40 -25.02 35.90
N LEU A 82 26.63 -24.59 36.92
CA LEU A 82 27.13 -24.42 38.28
C LEU A 82 27.14 -25.80 38.93
N TYR A 83 28.33 -26.42 38.95
CA TYR A 83 28.75 -27.38 39.96
C TYR A 83 29.88 -26.76 40.78
#